data_AF-X1EYQ7-F1
#
_entry.id   AF-X1EYQ7-F1
#
_cell.length_a   1.000
_cell.length_b   1.000
_cell.length_c   1.000
_cell.angle_alpha   90.00
_cell.angle_beta   90.00
_cell.angle_gamma   90.00
#
_symmetry.space_group_name_H-M   'P 1'
#
loop_
_entity.id
_entity.type
_entity.pdbx_description
1 polymer ?
#
loop_
_entity_poly.entity_id
_entity_poly.type
_entity_poly.pdbx_seq_one_letter_code
_entity_poly.pdbx_strand_id
1 'polypeptide(L)'
;MAEASKERVDVLVNEMLRVFNIGPECVFTTFSIVVAGTRTFDDYELLKKKLDALLNKKVKEHGIEIVSGCAAGADALGERYAEERGYSVKRFPANWGKYGKAAGPIRNKEMSE
;
A
#
# COMPACT_ATOMS: atom_id res chain seq x y z
N MET A 1 27.03 14.29 9.95
CA MET A 1 27.24 13.95 8.53
C MET A 1 27.18 12.43 8.46
N ALA A 2 26.20 11.73 7.89
CA ALA A 2 25.24 12.02 6.83
C ALA A 2 23.86 11.42 7.20
N GLU A 3 22.81 12.24 7.25
CA GLU A 3 21.47 11.81 7.65
C GLU A 3 20.41 12.28 6.64
N ALA A 4 20.78 12.30 5.35
CA ALA A 4 19.99 12.91 4.28
C ALA A 4 19.65 11.96 3.11
N SER A 5 19.92 10.67 3.21
CA SER A 5 19.80 9.74 2.07
C SER A 5 19.19 8.38 2.39
N LYS A 6 18.43 8.21 3.49
CA LYS A 6 17.47 7.11 3.53
C LYS A 6 16.28 7.54 2.68
N GLU A 7 16.31 7.05 1.45
CA GLU A 7 15.37 7.28 0.37
C GLU A 7 13.92 7.39 0.88
N ARG A 8 13.22 8.44 0.43
CA ARG A 8 11.87 8.75 0.88
C ARG A 8 10.92 7.61 0.55
N VAL A 9 10.22 7.12 1.57
CA VAL A 9 8.98 6.35 1.38
C VAL A 9 7.83 7.31 1.33
N ASP A 10 7.21 7.35 0.16
CA ASP A 10 6.02 8.13 -0.12
C ASP A 10 4.81 7.22 0.05
N VAL A 11 4.18 7.31 1.22
CA VAL A 11 2.90 6.62 1.44
C VAL A 11 1.83 7.42 0.70
N LEU A 12 1.43 6.94 -0.46
CA LEU A 12 0.36 7.52 -1.25
C LEU A 12 -0.96 6.99 -0.71
N VAL A 13 -1.60 7.82 0.10
CA VAL A 13 -2.96 7.55 0.58
C VAL A 13 -3.91 7.95 -0.54
N ASN A 14 -4.43 6.96 -1.27
CA ASN A 14 -5.57 7.18 -2.14
C ASN A 14 -6.83 6.90 -1.31
N GLU A 15 -7.51 7.94 -0.83
CA GLU A 15 -8.75 7.77 -0.04
C GLU A 15 -9.88 7.33 -0.98
N MET A 16 -9.94 6.04 -1.27
CA MET A 16 -11.03 5.43 -2.01
C MET A 16 -11.90 4.64 -1.04
N LEU A 17 -12.99 5.26 -0.57
CA LEU A 17 -13.99 4.60 0.26
C LEU A 17 -14.81 3.64 -0.60
N ARG A 18 -14.51 2.34 -0.48
CA ARG A 18 -15.34 1.29 -1.09
C ARG A 18 -16.43 0.89 -0.10
N VAL A 19 -17.66 1.26 -0.42
CA VAL A 19 -18.87 0.87 0.32
C VAL A 19 -19.33 -0.49 -0.20
N PHE A 20 -19.23 -1.53 0.63
CA PHE A 20 -19.89 -2.81 0.36
C PHE A 20 -21.26 -2.82 1.02
N ASN A 21 -22.32 -2.91 0.19
CA ASN A 21 -23.69 -2.89 0.67
C ASN A 21 -24.14 -4.33 1.00
N ILE A 22 -23.95 -4.72 2.26
CA ILE A 22 -24.42 -6.00 2.83
C ILE A 22 -25.71 -5.74 3.59
N GLY A 23 -26.81 -5.53 2.85
CA GLY A 23 -28.14 -5.30 3.39
C GLY A 23 -28.40 -3.86 3.86
N PRO A 24 -29.63 -3.56 4.30
CA PRO A 24 -30.09 -2.19 4.60
C PRO A 24 -29.44 -1.56 5.84
N GLU A 25 -28.63 -2.31 6.59
CA GLU A 25 -28.21 -1.93 7.95
C GLU A 25 -26.68 -1.90 8.13
N CYS A 26 -25.90 -2.39 7.17
CA CYS A 26 -24.45 -2.53 7.32
C CYS A 26 -23.71 -2.02 6.08
N VAL A 27 -23.12 -0.83 6.22
CA VAL A 27 -22.20 -0.24 5.25
C VAL A 27 -20.78 -0.44 5.79
N PHE A 28 -20.07 -1.45 5.28
CA PHE A 28 -18.66 -1.61 5.60
C PHE A 28 -17.83 -0.86 4.56
N THR A 29 -17.03 0.09 5.03
CA THR A 29 -16.17 0.92 4.19
C THR A 29 -14.75 0.39 4.27
N THR A 30 -14.11 0.18 3.13
CA THR A 30 -12.69 -0.19 3.06
C THR A 30 -11.84 1.02 2.75
N PHE A 31 -10.72 1.16 3.44
CA PHE A 31 -9.72 2.19 3.27
C PHE A 31 -8.46 1.57 2.64
N SER A 32 -8.21 1.88 1.37
CA SER A 32 -7.05 1.36 0.63
C SER A 32 -5.86 2.32 0.74
N ILE A 33 -4.67 1.82 1.06
CA ILE A 33 -3.42 2.60 1.06
C ILE A 33 -2.45 2.01 0.04
N VAL A 34 -1.85 2.87 -0.79
CA VAL A 34 -0.75 2.49 -1.67
C VAL A 34 0.57 2.78 -0.97
N VAL A 35 1.38 1.75 -0.77
CA VAL A 35 2.73 1.92 -0.20
C VAL A 35 3.71 1.99 -1.36
N ALA A 36 4.13 3.20 -1.71
CA ALA A 36 5.11 3.43 -2.77
C ALA A 36 6.45 3.89 -2.18
N GLY A 37 7.53 3.54 -2.85
CA GLY A 37 8.86 3.93 -2.43
C GLY A 37 9.92 3.29 -3.30
N THR A 38 11.17 3.44 -2.90
CA THR A 38 12.29 2.94 -3.68
C THR A 38 12.47 1.43 -3.48
N ARG A 39 13.10 0.78 -4.47
CA ARG A 39 13.33 -0.67 -4.44
C ARG A 39 14.42 -1.09 -3.45
N THR A 40 15.21 -0.14 -3.00
CA THR A 40 16.31 -0.29 -2.04
C THR A 40 15.87 0.03 -0.61
N PHE A 41 14.65 0.54 -0.41
CA PHE A 41 14.15 0.86 0.92
C PHE A 41 13.95 -0.40 1.77
N ASP A 42 14.68 -0.50 2.89
CA ASP A 42 14.71 -1.65 3.79
C ASP A 42 14.27 -1.34 5.23
N ASP A 43 13.91 -0.08 5.53
CA ASP A 43 13.61 0.36 6.90
C ASP A 43 12.15 0.07 7.31
N TYR A 44 11.91 -1.19 7.69
CA TYR A 44 10.59 -1.65 8.12
C TYR A 44 10.04 -0.85 9.31
N GLU A 45 10.86 -0.50 10.30
CA GLU A 45 10.42 0.22 11.49
C GLU A 45 9.91 1.63 11.15
N LEU A 46 10.60 2.33 10.24
CA LEU A 46 10.15 3.63 9.76
C LEU A 46 8.80 3.53 9.03
N LEU A 47 8.65 2.53 8.16
CA LEU A 47 7.42 2.29 7.41
C LEU A 47 6.26 1.94 8.35
N LYS A 48 6.49 1.02 9.28
CA LYS A 48 5.52 0.61 10.30
C LYS A 48 5.06 1.79 11.14
N LYS A 49 5.98 2.62 11.65
CA LYS A 49 5.64 3.80 12.44
C LYS A 49 4.77 4.79 11.67
N LYS A 50 5.05 5.01 10.38
CA LYS A 50 4.23 5.88 9.51
C LYS A 50 2.85 5.28 9.28
N LEU A 51 2.77 4.00 8.93
CA LEU A 51 1.49 3.33 8.66
C LEU A 51 0.63 3.23 9.92
N ASP A 52 1.21 2.89 11.08
CA ASP A 52 0.50 2.88 12.36
C ASP A 52 -0.08 4.26 12.68
N ALA A 53 0.71 5.34 12.51
CA ALA A 53 0.24 6.70 12.76
C ALA A 53 -0.91 7.12 11.84
N LEU A 54 -0.87 6.72 10.57
CA LEU A 54 -1.92 7.00 9.58
C LEU A 54 -3.18 6.16 9.81
N LEU A 55 -3.01 4.88 10.11
CA LEU A 55 -4.08 3.90 10.18
C LEU A 55 -4.80 3.87 11.53
N ASN A 56 -4.16 4.31 12.63
CA ASN A 56 -4.73 4.24 13.99
C ASN A 56 -6.15 4.82 14.12
N LYS A 57 -6.49 5.85 13.33
CA LYS A 57 -7.86 6.39 13.29
C LYS A 57 -8.76 5.59 12.35
N LYS A 58 -8.27 5.27 11.15
CA LYS A 58 -9.02 4.62 10.08
C LYS A 58 -9.42 3.17 10.41
N VAL A 59 -8.59 2.43 11.15
CA VAL A 59 -8.87 1.03 11.54
C VAL A 59 -10.11 0.86 12.41
N LYS A 60 -10.58 1.94 13.06
CA LYS A 60 -11.78 1.92 13.91
C LYS A 60 -13.07 2.09 13.11
N GLU A 61 -12.96 2.70 11.93
CA GLU A 61 -14.10 3.13 11.11
C GLU A 61 -14.19 2.30 9.81
N HIS A 62 -13.08 1.70 9.39
CA HIS A 62 -12.94 1.05 8.09
C HIS A 62 -12.11 -0.24 8.17
N GLY A 63 -12.39 -1.18 7.26
CA GLY A 63 -11.45 -2.24 6.94
C GLY A 63 -10.23 -1.68 6.21
N ILE A 64 -9.02 -2.16 6.51
CA ILE A 64 -7.80 -1.66 5.85
C ILE A 64 -7.39 -2.61 4.74
N GLU A 65 -7.04 -2.04 3.59
CA GLU A 65 -6.46 -2.74 2.45
C GLU A 65 -5.14 -2.07 2.04
N ILE A 66 -4.06 -2.85 1.95
CA ILE A 66 -2.78 -2.38 1.44
C ILE A 66 -2.65 -2.76 -0.04
N VAL A 67 -2.45 -1.77 -0.89
CA VAL A 67 -2.19 -1.94 -2.31
C VAL A 67 -0.68 -2.06 -2.51
N SER A 68 -0.24 -3.21 -3.01
CA SER A 68 1.16 -3.51 -3.32
C SER A 68 1.35 -3.78 -4.81
N GLY A 69 2.49 -3.35 -5.32
CA GLY A 69 2.96 -3.63 -6.66
C GLY A 69 3.88 -4.81 -6.82
N CYS A 70 4.05 -5.58 -5.75
CA CYS A 70 4.90 -6.75 -5.71
C CYS A 70 6.34 -6.45 -6.17
N ALA A 71 6.83 -5.24 -5.90
CA ALA A 71 8.23 -4.89 -6.11
C ALA A 71 9.03 -5.07 -4.81
N ALA A 72 10.35 -5.15 -4.94
CA ALA A 72 11.24 -5.10 -3.78
C ALA A 72 11.16 -3.73 -3.08
N GLY A 73 11.61 -3.69 -1.83
CA GLY A 73 11.68 -2.48 -1.02
C GLY A 73 10.35 -2.15 -0.35
N ALA A 74 9.86 -0.91 -0.54
CA ALA A 74 8.66 -0.41 0.14
C ALA A 74 7.39 -1.26 -0.09
N ASP A 75 7.18 -1.75 -1.33
CA ASP A 75 6.05 -2.62 -1.67
C ASP A 75 6.09 -3.91 -0.82
N ALA A 76 7.21 -4.63 -0.81
CA ALA A 76 7.40 -5.85 -0.03
C ALA A 76 7.26 -5.62 1.49
N LEU A 77 7.75 -4.49 2.00
CA LEU A 77 7.58 -4.12 3.41
C LEU A 77 6.14 -3.76 3.76
N GLY A 78 5.40 -3.16 2.82
CA GLY A 78 3.97 -2.90 2.95
C GLY A 78 3.14 -4.20 3.01
N GLU A 79 3.48 -5.19 2.18
CA GLU A 79 2.86 -6.53 2.25
C GLU A 79 3.13 -7.19 3.61
N ARG A 80 4.40 -7.18 4.06
CA ARG A 80 4.77 -7.70 5.37
C ARG A 80 3.98 -7.02 6.50
N TYR A 81 3.85 -5.69 6.46
CA TYR A 81 3.10 -4.94 7.46
C TYR A 81 1.61 -5.33 7.47
N ALA A 82 1.01 -5.52 6.29
CA ALA A 82 -0.37 -5.97 6.19
C ALA A 82 -0.56 -7.37 6.77
N GLU A 83 0.35 -8.31 6.48
CA GLU A 83 0.34 -9.67 7.03
C GLU A 83 0.49 -9.64 8.56
N GLU A 84 1.38 -8.82 9.11
CA GLU A 84 1.58 -8.67 10.56
C GLU A 84 0.33 -8.14 11.27
N ARG A 85 -0.41 -7.24 10.62
CA ARG A 85 -1.61 -6.59 11.17
C ARG A 85 -2.92 -7.31 10.83
N GLY A 86 -2.89 -8.32 9.96
CA GLY A 86 -4.08 -9.01 9.46
C GLY A 86 -4.93 -8.16 8.50
N TYR A 87 -4.32 -7.20 7.81
CA TYR A 87 -4.99 -6.38 6.80
C TYR A 87 -5.04 -7.09 5.44
N SER A 88 -6.02 -6.73 4.62
CA SER A 88 -6.13 -7.23 3.24
C SER A 88 -5.01 -6.66 2.38
N VAL A 89 -4.51 -7.43 1.41
CA VAL A 89 -3.51 -6.97 0.45
C VAL A 89 -4.02 -7.12 -0.97
N LYS A 90 -4.03 -6.03 -1.71
CA LYS A 90 -4.34 -6.02 -3.14
C LYS A 90 -3.05 -5.92 -3.94
N ARG A 91 -2.68 -7.03 -4.59
CA ARG A 91 -1.44 -7.18 -5.34
C ARG A 91 -1.62 -6.84 -6.81
N PHE A 92 -0.71 -6.02 -7.34
CA PHE A 92 -0.63 -5.65 -8.76
C PHE A 92 0.75 -6.02 -9.30
N PRO A 93 1.02 -7.30 -9.61
CA PRO A 93 2.31 -7.70 -10.16
C PRO A 93 2.51 -7.12 -11.57
N ALA A 94 3.67 -6.52 -11.84
CA ALA A 94 4.01 -6.03 -13.17
C ALA A 94 4.20 -7.20 -14.15
N ASN A 95 3.49 -7.18 -15.28
CA ASN A 95 3.60 -8.21 -16.32
C ASN A 95 4.76 -7.93 -17.28
N TRP A 96 5.98 -8.19 -16.82
CA TRP A 96 7.22 -7.99 -17.58
C TRP A 96 7.29 -8.85 -18.85
N GLY A 97 6.70 -10.06 -18.84
CA GLY A 97 6.68 -10.94 -20.00
C GLY A 97 5.84 -10.39 -21.16
N LYS A 98 4.74 -9.70 -20.86
CA LYS A 98 3.84 -9.13 -21.87
C LYS A 98 4.24 -7.73 -22.33
N TYR A 99 4.72 -6.88 -21.42
CA TYR A 99 4.93 -5.45 -21.69
C TYR A 99 6.39 -4.98 -21.58
N GLY A 100 7.33 -5.87 -21.23
CA GLY A 100 8.74 -5.53 -21.09
C GLY A 100 8.93 -4.33 -20.14
N LYS A 101 9.73 -3.35 -20.55
CA LYS A 101 10.02 -2.14 -19.76
C LYS A 101 8.78 -1.30 -19.42
N ALA A 102 7.71 -1.40 -20.20
CA ALA A 102 6.46 -0.66 -19.96
C ALA A 102 5.59 -1.30 -18.86
N ALA A 103 5.89 -2.52 -18.42
CA ALA A 103 5.12 -3.22 -17.39
C ALA A 103 5.06 -2.46 -16.06
N GLY A 104 6.13 -1.77 -15.68
CA GLY A 104 6.17 -0.93 -14.47
C GLY A 104 5.22 0.27 -14.55
N PRO A 105 5.36 1.15 -15.56
CA PRO A 105 4.45 2.28 -15.75
C PRO A 105 2.98 1.90 -15.90
N ILE A 106 2.67 0.81 -16.63
CA ILE A 106 1.29 0.32 -16.81
C ILE A 106 0.70 -0.08 -15.44
N ARG A 107 1.41 -0.88 -14.67
CA ARG A 107 1.02 -1.25 -13.29
C ARG A 107 0.82 -0.02 -12.40
N ASN A 108 1.73 0.96 -12.47
CA ASN A 108 1.62 2.18 -11.65
C ASN A 108 0.32 2.95 -11.95
N LYS A 109 -0.12 2.93 -13.20
CA LYS A 109 -1.41 3.48 -13.59
C LYS A 109 -2.57 2.66 -13.00
N GLU A 110 -2.52 1.33 -13.11
CA GLU A 110 -3.54 0.42 -12.57
C GLU A 110 -3.68 0.50 -11.03
N MET A 111 -2.63 0.90 -10.32
CA MET A 111 -2.69 1.14 -8.86
C MET A 111 -3.37 2.44 -8.47
N SER A 112 -3.40 3.41 -9.39
CA SER A 112 -3.94 4.75 -9.13
C SER A 112 -5.38 4.90 -9.63
N GLU A 113 -5.89 3.92 -10.37
CA GLU A 113 -7.30 3.81 -10.82
C GLU A 113 -8.19 3.12 -9.80
#